data_AF-A0A966KEC2-F1
#
_entry.id   AF-A0A966KEC2-F1
#
_cell.length_a   1.000
_cell.length_b   1.000
_cell.length_c   1.000
_cell.angle_alpha   90.00
_cell.angle_beta   90.00
_cell.angle_gamma   90.00
#
_symmetry.space_group_name_H-M   'P 1'
#
loop_
_entity.id
_entity.type
_entity.pdbx_description
1 polymer ?
#
loop_
_entity_poly.entity_id
_entity_poly.type
_entity_poly.pdbx_seq_one_letter_code
_entity_poly.pdbx_strand_id
1 'polypeptide(L)'
;MNLWRLDCGAQTILVGGDENLAEVFYWGALLPESENLKSIWNITRLDYSGGVLDGVPALSICPEVSKTFTGHPGMRIRGASGKRLYPNF
;
A
#
# COMPACT_ATOMS: atom_id res chain seq x y z
N MET A 1 -6.87 2.53 11.77
CA MET A 1 -7.13 2.42 10.33
C MET A 1 -7.77 3.66 9.76
N ASN A 2 -7.09 4.25 8.79
CA ASN A 2 -7.59 5.36 7.99
C ASN A 2 -7.70 4.90 6.53
N LEU A 3 -8.82 5.25 5.89
CA LEU A 3 -9.10 4.90 4.49
C LEU A 3 -9.48 6.17 3.74
N TRP A 4 -8.94 6.33 2.54
CA TRP A 4 -9.13 7.51 1.70
C TRP A 4 -9.49 7.09 0.28
N ARG A 5 -10.36 7.89 -0.34
CA ARG A 5 -10.78 7.75 -1.73
C ARG A 5 -10.34 8.98 -2.50
N LEU A 6 -9.72 8.76 -3.65
CA LEU A 6 -9.36 9.79 -4.60
C LEU A 6 -10.03 9.45 -5.93
N ASP A 7 -10.93 10.31 -6.38
CA ASP A 7 -11.58 10.17 -7.69
C ASP A 7 -10.92 11.11 -8.71
N CYS A 8 -10.53 10.54 -9.83
CA CYS A 8 -9.82 11.20 -10.91
C CYS A 8 -10.56 10.94 -12.24
N GLY A 9 -11.68 11.64 -12.46
CA GLY A 9 -12.49 11.48 -13.65
C GLY A 9 -13.08 10.08 -13.76
N ALA A 10 -12.56 9.25 -14.67
CA ALA A 10 -13.05 7.90 -14.91
C ALA A 10 -12.46 6.83 -13.97
N GLN A 11 -11.61 7.22 -13.02
CA GLN A 11 -10.90 6.30 -12.14
C GLN A 11 -11.05 6.64 -10.66
N THR A 12 -10.99 5.62 -9.82
CA THR A 12 -10.85 5.74 -8.36
C THR A 12 -9.55 5.08 -7.92
N ILE A 13 -8.83 5.76 -7.04
CA ILE A 13 -7.73 5.18 -6.24
C ILE A 13 -8.19 5.16 -4.78
N LEU A 14 -8.12 3.99 -4.15
CA LEU A 14 -8.31 3.86 -2.71
C LEU A 14 -6.97 3.58 -2.04
N VAL A 15 -6.64 4.40 -1.05
CA VAL A 15 -5.46 4.23 -0.22
C VAL A 15 -5.85 4.11 1.24
N GLY A 16 -5.13 3.32 2.01
CA GLY A 16 -5.47 3.09 3.41
C GLY A 16 -4.36 2.45 4.19
N GLY A 17 -4.45 2.50 5.51
CA GLY A 17 -3.46 1.91 6.39
C GLY A 17 -3.70 2.22 7.86
N ASP A 18 -2.85 1.62 8.69
CA ASP A 18 -2.81 1.86 10.13
C ASP A 18 -1.63 2.77 10.49
N GLU A 19 -0.60 2.21 11.12
CA GLU A 19 0.57 2.94 11.61
C GLU A 19 1.66 3.10 10.54
N ASN A 20 1.68 2.20 9.55
CA ASN A 20 2.58 2.25 8.41
C ASN A 20 2.08 3.24 7.36
N LEU A 21 2.96 3.59 6.41
CA LEU A 21 2.56 4.32 5.21
C LEU A 21 1.39 3.64 4.48
N ALA A 22 0.44 4.45 4.02
CA ALA A 22 -0.74 3.97 3.32
C ALA A 22 -0.40 3.11 2.10
N GLU A 23 -1.24 2.13 1.83
CA GLU A 23 -1.15 1.21 0.70
C GLU A 23 -2.31 1.38 -0.27
N VAL A 24 -2.04 1.11 -1.55
CA VAL A 24 -3.06 1.11 -2.60
C VAL A 24 -3.75 -0.25 -2.56
N PHE A 25 -5.01 -0.27 -2.15
CA PHE A 25 -5.81 -1.49 -2.11
C PHE A 25 -6.85 -1.56 -3.25
N TYR A 26 -7.03 -0.47 -4.00
CA TYR A 26 -7.79 -0.45 -5.24
C TYR A 26 -7.28 0.66 -6.16
N TRP A 27 -7.11 0.35 -7.44
CA TRP A 27 -6.94 1.35 -8.50
C TRP A 27 -7.61 0.82 -9.77
N GLY A 28 -8.65 1.51 -10.23
CA GLY A 28 -9.42 1.05 -11.37
C GLY A 28 -10.46 2.07 -11.82
N ALA A 29 -11.56 1.55 -12.39
CA ALA A 29 -12.70 2.34 -12.81
C ALA A 29 -13.29 3.16 -11.65
N LEU A 30 -13.99 4.25 -11.99
CA LEU A 30 -14.72 5.06 -11.01
C LEU A 30 -15.70 4.17 -10.24
N LEU A 31 -15.55 4.13 -8.93
CA LEU A 31 -16.45 3.39 -8.05
C LEU A 31 -17.74 4.20 -7.78
N PRO A 32 -18.90 3.55 -7.60
CA PRO A 32 -20.10 4.22 -7.11
C PRO A 32 -19.82 4.97 -5.79
N GLU A 33 -20.45 6.13 -5.58
CA GLU A 33 -20.25 6.92 -4.35
C GLU A 33 -20.70 6.18 -3.08
N SER A 34 -21.64 5.24 -3.22
CA SER A 34 -22.18 4.43 -2.12
C SER A 34 -21.28 3.27 -1.66
N GLU A 35 -20.12 3.07 -2.30
CA GLU A 35 -19.23 1.97 -1.96
C GLU A 35 -18.67 2.07 -0.54
N ASN A 36 -18.61 0.93 0.15
CA ASN A 36 -18.06 0.85 1.50
C ASN A 36 -16.57 0.53 1.46
N LEU A 37 -15.74 1.54 1.70
CA LEU A 37 -14.27 1.43 1.71
C LEU A 37 -13.76 0.33 2.65
N LYS A 38 -14.39 0.13 3.83
CA LYS A 38 -13.97 -0.93 4.77
C LYS A 38 -14.24 -2.33 4.22
N SER A 39 -15.35 -2.51 3.52
CA SER A 39 -15.66 -3.79 2.88
C SER A 39 -14.65 -4.11 1.78
N ILE A 40 -14.30 -3.12 0.96
CA ILE A 40 -13.28 -3.27 -0.10
C ILE A 40 -11.90 -3.53 0.54
N TRP A 41 -11.53 -2.80 1.60
CA TRP A 41 -10.31 -3.05 2.33
C TRP A 41 -10.21 -4.51 2.82
N ASN A 42 -11.28 -5.03 3.43
CA ASN A 42 -11.29 -6.38 3.96
C ASN A 42 -11.17 -7.46 2.87
N ILE A 43 -11.82 -7.29 1.71
CA ILE A 43 -11.78 -8.30 0.63
C ILE A 43 -10.46 -8.30 -0.15
N THR A 44 -9.73 -7.19 -0.14
CA THR A 44 -8.41 -7.07 -0.81
C THR A 44 -7.27 -7.70 -0.01
N ARG A 45 -7.51 -8.05 1.26
CA ARG A 45 -6.54 -8.83 2.05
C ARG A 45 -6.55 -10.26 1.55
N LEU A 46 -5.38 -10.72 1.08
CA LEU A 46 -5.19 -12.11 0.68
C LEU A 46 -5.51 -13.02 1.87
N ASP A 47 -6.43 -13.96 1.66
CA ASP A 47 -6.61 -15.06 2.59
C ASP A 47 -5.35 -15.90 2.59
N TYR A 48 -4.80 -16.14 3.79
CA TYR A 48 -3.66 -17.04 4.00
C TYR A 48 -4.01 -18.42 3.44
N SER A 49 -3.56 -18.73 2.22
CA SER A 49 -3.69 -20.05 1.62
C SER A 49 -2.38 -20.42 0.95
N GLY A 50 -1.85 -21.60 1.32
CA GLY A 50 -0.58 -22.11 0.79
C GLY A 50 0.49 -22.53 1.82
N GLY A 51 0.21 -22.46 3.13
CA GLY A 51 1.13 -22.96 4.17
C GLY A 51 2.30 -22.04 4.52
N VAL A 52 2.25 -20.77 4.13
CA VAL A 52 3.20 -19.74 4.57
C VAL A 52 2.76 -19.14 5.92
N LEU A 53 3.70 -19.05 6.86
CA LEU A 53 3.50 -18.40 8.17
C LEU A 53 3.65 -16.88 8.10
N ASP A 54 4.43 -16.40 7.12
CA ASP A 54 4.67 -14.98 6.93
C ASP A 54 3.52 -14.35 6.15
N GLY A 55 3.03 -13.20 6.63
CA GLY A 55 2.03 -12.40 5.93
C GLY A 55 2.59 -11.80 4.64
N VAL A 56 1.70 -11.51 3.68
CA VAL A 56 2.08 -10.75 2.48
C VAL A 56 2.37 -9.30 2.89
N PRO A 57 3.57 -8.76 2.61
CA PRO A 57 3.89 -7.39 2.96
C PRO A 57 2.95 -6.41 2.24
N ALA A 58 2.48 -5.41 2.98
CA ALA A 58 1.67 -4.33 2.43
C ALA A 58 2.38 -3.64 1.26
N LEU A 59 1.67 -3.47 0.14
CA LEU A 59 2.18 -2.67 -0.98
C LEU A 59 1.88 -1.19 -0.74
N SER A 60 2.73 -0.56 0.08
CA SER A 60 2.60 0.86 0.37
C SER A 60 2.79 1.73 -0.88
N ILE A 61 2.32 2.97 -0.84
CA ILE A 61 2.55 3.97 -1.91
C ILE A 61 4.04 4.31 -2.09
N CYS A 62 4.90 3.93 -1.14
CA CYS A 62 6.35 4.06 -1.23
C CYS A 62 7.00 2.79 -0.68
N PRO A 63 7.11 1.72 -1.49
CA PRO A 63 7.59 0.42 -1.03
C PRO A 63 9.00 0.51 -0.43
N GLU A 64 9.20 -0.16 0.70
CA GLU A 64 10.45 -0.16 1.45
C GLU A 64 11.26 -1.44 1.20
N VAL A 65 12.58 -1.32 1.18
CA VAL A 65 13.49 -2.49 1.06
C VAL A 65 13.39 -3.40 2.29
N SER A 66 13.10 -2.84 3.46
CA SER A 66 12.96 -3.54 4.74
C SER A 66 11.77 -4.51 4.79
N LYS A 67 10.70 -4.23 4.04
CA LYS A 67 9.42 -4.98 4.08
C LYS A 67 9.34 -6.04 2.97
N THR A 68 10.47 -6.67 2.65
CA THR A 68 10.60 -7.81 1.69
C THR A 68 9.95 -7.60 0.32
N PHE A 69 9.75 -6.35 -0.10
CA PHE A 69 9.21 -6.03 -1.42
C PHE A 69 10.20 -6.47 -2.52
N THR A 70 9.74 -7.33 -3.43
CA THR A 70 10.57 -7.92 -4.49
C THR A 70 10.83 -6.98 -5.67
N GLY A 71 10.16 -5.83 -5.72
CA GLY A 71 10.29 -4.82 -6.77
C GLY A 71 11.29 -3.70 -6.47
N HIS A 72 11.14 -2.58 -7.17
CA HIS A 72 11.95 -1.38 -6.93
C HIS A 72 11.40 -0.57 -5.74
N PRO A 73 12.22 -0.22 -4.74
CA PRO A 73 11.75 0.61 -3.63
C PRO A 73 11.30 1.98 -4.13
N GLY A 74 10.26 2.53 -3.50
CA GLY A 74 9.71 3.84 -3.86
C GLY A 74 10.68 5.00 -3.62
N MET A 75 11.67 4.80 -2.74
CA MET A 75 12.63 5.84 -2.40
C MET A 75 14.02 5.27 -2.10
N ARG A 76 15.05 5.95 -2.63
CA ARG A 76 16.48 5.65 -2.38
C ARG A 76 17.19 6.94 -1.97
N ILE A 77 17.59 7.04 -0.70
CA ILE A 77 18.18 8.27 -0.14
C ILE A 77 19.68 8.05 0.13
N ARG A 78 20.45 9.11 -0.09
CA ARG A 78 21.82 9.24 0.44
C ARG A 78 21.92 10.49 1.31
N GLY A 79 22.57 10.35 2.46
CA GLY A 79 22.96 11.50 3.27
C GLY A 79 24.08 12.31 2.61
N ALA A 80 24.40 13.47 3.18
CA ALA A 80 25.42 14.39 2.64
C ALA A 80 26.80 13.73 2.44
N SER A 81 27.14 12.72 3.23
CA SER A 81 28.38 11.93 3.11
C SER A 81 28.30 10.77 2.10
N GLY A 82 27.19 10.61 1.38
CA GLY A 82 26.96 9.50 0.45
C GLY A 82 26.44 8.20 1.09
N LYS A 83 26.36 8.13 2.42
CA LYS A 83 25.80 6.98 3.17
C LYS A 83 24.36 6.71 2.73
N ARG A 84 24.04 5.44 2.43
CA ARG A 84 22.66 5.02 2.11
C ARG A 84 21.77 5.13 3.35
N LEU A 85 20.59 5.69 3.18
CA LEU A 85 19.54 5.75 4.19
C LEU A 85 18.33 4.95 3.68
N TYR A 86 17.82 4.07 4.53
CA TYR A 86 16.63 3.26 4.24
C TYR A 86 15.46 3.84 5.03
N PRO A 87 14.36 4.24 4.36
CA PRO A 87 13.16 4.66 5.05
C PRO A 87 12.58 3.53 5.90
N ASN A 88 11.97 3.91 7.02
CA ASN A 88 11.15 3.04 7.86
C ASN A 88 9.92 3.86 8.24
N PHE A 89 8.83 3.65 7.51
CA PHE A 89 7.58 4.37 7.70
C PHE A 89 6.62 3.60 8.60
#